data_AF-A0A8D5JHZ1-F1
#
_entry.id   AF-A0A8D5JHZ1-F1
#
_cell.length_a   1.000
_cell.length_b   1.000
_cell.length_c   1.000
_cell.angle_alpha   90.00
_cell.angle_beta   90.00
_cell.angle_gamma   90.00
#
_symmetry.space_group_name_H-M   'P 1'
#
loop_
_entity.id
_entity.type
_entity.pdbx_description
1 polymer ?
#
loop_
_entity_poly.entity_id
_entity_poly.type
_entity_poly.pdbx_seq_one_letter_code
_entity_poly.pdbx_strand_id
1 'polypeptide(L)'
;MNRLGAFSNSGEGGEDPGRNGTERRSRIKQVASGRFGVTPQYLVNADVIQVKMAQGAKPGEGGQLPGHKVTPRIAALRYAIPG
;
A
#
# COMPACT_ATOMS: atom_id res chain seq x y z
N MET A 1 -3.98 -11.94 -9.74
CA MET A 1 -5.36 -11.50 -9.47
C MET A 1 -6.01 -10.87 -10.68
N ASN A 2 -5.46 -9.80 -11.26
CA ASN A 2 -6.10 -9.13 -12.41
C ASN A 2 -6.35 -10.06 -13.62
N ARG A 3 -5.40 -10.93 -13.98
CA ARG A 3 -5.60 -11.95 -15.04
C ARG A 3 -6.74 -12.94 -14.76
N LEU A 4 -7.07 -13.14 -13.48
CA LEU A 4 -8.12 -14.05 -13.03
C LEU A 4 -9.46 -13.32 -12.79
N GLY A 5 -9.55 -12.02 -13.12
CA GLY A 5 -10.71 -11.17 -12.80
C GLY A 5 -10.86 -10.82 -11.31
N ALA A 6 -10.07 -11.44 -10.44
CA ALA A 6 -10.11 -11.27 -8.99
C ALA A 6 -9.35 -10.02 -8.50
N PHE A 7 -9.48 -9.70 -7.22
CA PHE A 7 -8.97 -8.47 -6.61
C PHE A 7 -7.72 -8.76 -5.77
N SER A 8 -6.70 -7.92 -5.94
CA SER A 8 -5.52 -7.87 -5.05
C SER A 8 -5.52 -6.56 -4.28
N ASN A 9 -4.84 -6.55 -3.13
CA ASN A 9 -4.74 -5.40 -2.23
C ASN A 9 -3.28 -4.91 -2.16
N SER A 10 -3.10 -3.59 -2.15
CA SER A 10 -1.79 -2.92 -2.05
C SER A 10 -1.10 -3.11 -0.70
N GLY A 11 -1.87 -3.38 0.36
CA GLY A 11 -1.40 -3.30 1.73
C GLY A 11 -1.10 -1.85 2.16
N GLU A 12 -0.42 -1.72 3.31
CA GLU A 12 -0.22 -0.44 4.02
C GLU A 12 0.93 0.43 3.49
N GLY A 13 1.72 -0.07 2.54
CA GLY A 13 3.02 0.48 2.20
C GLY A 13 3.05 1.45 1.03
N GLY A 14 1.88 1.81 0.47
CA GLY A 14 1.77 2.49 -0.82
C GLY A 14 1.92 1.55 -2.01
N GLU A 15 1.83 2.10 -3.21
CA GLU A 15 2.04 1.36 -4.45
C GLU A 15 2.81 2.20 -5.47
N ASP A 16 3.75 1.55 -6.15
CA ASP A 16 4.58 2.15 -7.19
C ASP A 16 3.71 2.68 -8.36
N PRO A 17 3.74 3.99 -8.67
CA PRO A 17 2.96 4.57 -9.75
C PRO A 17 3.24 3.93 -11.12
N GLY A 18 4.44 3.36 -11.32
CA GLY A 18 4.78 2.60 -12.54
C GLY A 18 3.94 1.34 -12.75
N ARG A 19 3.18 0.89 -11.73
CA ARG A 19 2.21 -0.21 -11.86
C ARG A 19 0.87 0.24 -12.39
N ASN A 20 0.56 1.55 -12.36
CA ASN A 20 -0.72 2.07 -12.84
C ASN A 20 -0.90 1.80 -14.33
N GLY A 21 -2.13 1.50 -14.75
CA GLY A 21 -2.44 1.11 -16.13
C GLY A 21 -1.90 -0.26 -16.56
N THR A 22 -1.22 -1.00 -15.67
CA THR A 22 -0.73 -2.35 -15.96
C THR A 22 -1.54 -3.41 -15.21
N GLU A 23 -1.43 -4.67 -15.65
CA GLU A 23 -1.98 -5.82 -14.92
C GLU A 23 -1.36 -6.05 -13.53
N ARG A 24 -0.28 -5.32 -13.19
CA ARG A 24 0.33 -5.37 -11.86
C ARG A 24 -0.36 -4.45 -10.87
N ARG A 25 -1.23 -3.53 -11.28
CA ARG A 25 -1.94 -2.61 -10.37
C ARG A 25 -2.80 -3.38 -9.35
N SER A 26 -2.69 -3.10 -8.06
CA SER A 26 -3.64 -3.64 -7.06
C SER A 26 -4.99 -2.93 -7.20
N ARG A 27 -6.10 -3.68 -7.31
CA ARG A 27 -7.46 -3.10 -7.45
C ARG A 27 -7.96 -2.49 -6.15
N ILE A 28 -7.58 -3.07 -5.01
CA ILE A 28 -7.88 -2.54 -3.68
C ILE A 28 -6.67 -1.73 -3.22
N LYS A 29 -6.92 -0.48 -2.83
CA LYS A 29 -5.92 0.40 -2.21
C LYS A 29 -6.24 0.58 -0.74
N GLN A 30 -5.26 0.34 0.12
CA GLN A 30 -5.45 0.48 1.56
C GLN A 30 -5.07 1.87 2.05
N VAL A 31 -5.84 2.38 3.02
CA VAL A 31 -5.56 3.57 3.80
C VAL A 31 -5.47 3.13 5.27
N ALA A 32 -4.25 3.10 5.80
CA ALA A 32 -3.93 2.72 7.18
C ALA A 32 -3.33 3.91 7.94
N SER A 33 -3.17 3.80 9.26
CA SER A 33 -2.80 4.92 10.16
C SER A 33 -1.61 5.76 9.68
N GLY A 34 -0.52 5.13 9.21
CA GLY A 34 0.68 5.83 8.75
C GLY A 34 0.55 6.56 7.40
N ARG A 35 -0.56 6.37 6.67
CA ARG A 35 -0.85 6.99 5.35
C ARG A 35 0.31 6.90 4.33
N PHE A 36 1.17 5.90 4.46
CA PHE A 36 2.34 5.74 3.59
C PHE A 36 1.93 5.59 2.12
N GLY A 37 2.51 6.43 1.25
CA GLY A 37 2.24 6.42 -0.19
C GLY A 37 0.80 6.80 -0.58
N VAL A 38 -0.01 7.30 0.36
CA VAL A 38 -1.38 7.74 0.07
C VAL A 38 -1.33 9.12 -0.56
N THR A 39 -1.56 9.16 -1.86
CA THR A 39 -1.62 10.39 -2.67
C THR A 39 -2.92 10.43 -3.48
N PRO A 40 -3.33 11.58 -4.04
CA PRO A 40 -4.46 11.63 -4.97
C PRO A 40 -4.31 10.66 -6.15
N GLN A 41 -3.10 10.54 -6.71
CA GLN A 41 -2.82 9.60 -7.80
C GLN A 41 -2.95 8.13 -7.36
N TYR A 42 -2.57 7.80 -6.13
CA TYR A 42 -2.78 6.46 -5.57
C TYR A 42 -4.27 6.13 -5.40
N LEU A 43 -5.06 7.08 -4.88
CA LEU A 43 -6.49 6.90 -4.61
C LEU A 43 -7.33 6.79 -5.89
N VAL A 44 -7.07 7.64 -6.89
CA VAL A 44 -7.81 7.60 -8.17
C VAL A 44 -7.55 6.31 -8.97
N ASN A 45 -6.46 5.60 -8.68
CA ASN A 45 -6.14 4.32 -9.31
C ASN A 45 -6.71 3.11 -8.55
N ALA A 46 -7.55 3.32 -7.54
CA ALA A 46 -8.25 2.27 -6.81
C ALA A 46 -9.61 1.94 -7.46
N ASP A 47 -9.97 0.66 -7.50
CA ASP A 47 -11.37 0.27 -7.74
C ASP A 47 -12.13 0.21 -6.40
N VAL A 48 -11.42 -0.13 -5.31
CA VAL A 48 -11.94 -0.16 -3.94
C VAL A 48 -10.92 0.46 -3.01
N ILE A 49 -11.38 1.32 -2.10
CA ILE A 49 -10.56 1.86 -1.02
C ILE A 49 -10.90 1.11 0.27
N GLN A 50 -9.89 0.53 0.91
CA GLN A 50 -10.03 -0.13 2.20
C GLN A 50 -9.49 0.77 3.30
N VAL A 51 -10.35 1.20 4.23
CA VAL A 51 -9.94 1.84 5.47
C VAL A 51 -9.55 0.74 6.46
N LYS A 52 -8.25 0.61 6.76
CA LYS A 52 -7.75 -0.42 7.68
C LYS A 52 -7.72 0.14 9.10
N MET A 53 -8.71 -0.26 9.89
CA MET A 53 -8.80 0.08 11.31
C MET A 53 -7.88 -0.77 12.16
N ALA A 54 -7.81 -2.08 11.87
CA ALA A 54 -7.05 -3.06 12.64
C ALA A 54 -6.67 -4.26 11.77
N GLN A 55 -5.87 -5.18 12.33
CA GLN A 55 -5.59 -6.49 11.74
C GLN A 55 -5.63 -7.59 12.80
N GLY A 56 -6.04 -8.79 12.44
CA GLY A 56 -6.22 -9.90 13.40
C GLY A 56 -4.94 -10.29 14.16
N ALA A 57 -3.77 -10.17 13.52
CA ALA A 57 -2.50 -10.52 14.17
C ALA A 57 -2.10 -9.57 15.31
N LYS A 58 -2.59 -8.32 15.29
CA LYS A 58 -2.32 -7.31 16.32
C LYS A 58 -3.41 -6.23 16.29
N PRO A 59 -4.58 -6.47 16.90
CA PRO A 59 -5.75 -5.62 16.70
C PRO A 59 -5.63 -4.23 17.36
N GLY A 60 -4.81 -4.08 18.40
CA GLY A 60 -4.59 -2.81 19.10
C GLY A 60 -3.43 -1.96 18.58
N GLU A 61 -2.75 -2.40 17.52
CA GLU A 61 -1.52 -1.77 17.03
C GLU A 61 -1.52 -1.53 15.52
N GLY A 62 -0.62 -0.66 15.06
CA GLY A 62 -0.38 -0.42 13.64
C GLY A 62 0.57 -1.44 12.99
N GLY A 63 0.67 -1.39 11.66
CA GLY A 63 1.70 -2.12 10.90
C GLY A 63 3.11 -1.72 11.33
N GLN A 64 4.03 -2.68 11.29
CA GLN A 64 5.45 -2.45 11.58
C GLN A 64 6.28 -2.97 10.41
N LEU A 65 7.29 -2.19 10.01
CA LEU A 65 8.34 -2.62 9.08
C LEU A 65 9.68 -2.33 9.76
N PRO A 66 10.51 -3.35 10.03
CA PRO A 66 11.85 -3.14 10.59
C PRO A 66 12.67 -2.18 9.73
N GLY A 67 13.44 -1.30 10.37
CA GLY A 67 14.25 -0.28 9.70
C GLY A 67 15.07 -0.85 8.55
N HIS A 68 15.90 -1.87 8.81
CA HIS A 68 16.77 -2.47 7.78
C HIS A 68 16.05 -3.01 6.53
N LYS A 69 14.70 -3.12 6.54
CA LYS A 69 13.87 -3.45 5.36
C LYS A 69 13.38 -2.22 4.60
N VAL A 70 13.51 -1.02 5.13
CA VAL A 70 13.22 0.28 4.51
C VAL A 70 14.35 0.65 3.55
N THR A 71 14.42 -0.12 2.47
CA THR A 71 15.33 0.16 1.34
C THR A 71 15.06 1.55 0.74
N PRO A 72 15.99 2.15 -0.02
CA PRO A 72 15.76 3.44 -0.68
C PRO A 72 14.49 3.48 -1.53
N ARG A 73 14.14 2.37 -2.19
CA ARG A 73 12.90 2.24 -2.94
C ARG A 73 11.66 2.29 -2.03
N ILE A 74 11.69 1.57 -0.90
CA ILE A 74 10.58 1.57 0.05
C ILE A 74 10.44 2.95 0.71
N ALA A 75 11.55 3.57 1.09
CA ALA A 75 11.57 4.93 1.61
C ALA A 75 10.92 5.92 0.64
N ALA A 76 11.31 5.88 -0.64
CA ALA A 76 10.72 6.71 -1.69
C ALA A 76 9.22 6.48 -1.87
N LEU A 77 8.76 5.22 -1.92
CA LEU A 77 7.34 4.89 -2.03
C LEU A 77 6.52 5.38 -0.83
N ARG A 78 7.13 5.42 0.35
CA ARG A 78 6.46 5.79 1.61
C ARG A 78 6.60 7.27 1.96
N TYR A 79 7.39 8.05 1.22
CA TYR A 79 7.84 9.38 1.61
C TYR A 79 8.52 9.37 2.99
N ALA A 80 9.35 8.36 3.23
CA ALA A 80 10.05 8.12 4.49
C ALA A 80 11.58 8.23 4.30
N ILE A 81 12.32 8.10 5.40
CA ILE A 81 13.79 8.08 5.40
C ILE A 81 14.25 6.61 5.23
N PRO A 82 15.26 6.31 4.39
CA PRO A 82 15.87 4.99 4.34
C PRO A 82 16.53 4.60 5.67
N GLY A 83 16.57 3.31 6.00
CA GLY A 83 17.36 2.81 7.14
C GLY A 83 16.68 1.73 7.96
#